data_AF-A0A3D3KH71-F1
#
_entry.id   AF-A0A3D3KH71-F1
#
_cell.length_a   1.000
_cell.length_b   1.000
_cell.length_c   1.000
_cell.angle_alpha   90.00
_cell.angle_beta   90.00
_cell.angle_gamma   90.00
#
_symmetry.space_group_name_H-M   'P 1'
#
loop_
_entity.id
_entity.type
_entity.pdbx_description
1 polymer ?
#
loop_
_entity_poly.entity_id
_entity_poly.type
_entity_poly.pdbx_seq_one_letter_code
_entity_poly.pdbx_strand_id
1 'polypeptide(L)'
;MGILIGVVIVLFVLGSMMALKPNGIDQRLDKLRMTARRLQLNPKLVACPDWIKGRDNEYGRGMMGQYCLVLENTQLPHTRYQVIDGQWRPDSSFVDTTKEDVKLNIPSAIRSTQGHTNTALKKTNFSLDKTPLDLPVSVEPFVKGLLTKANSIIIYWEDIAYVRPSTNPAYQQKLIEADLLVLKQNLENWALQMQKKTAE
;
A
#
# COMPACT_ATOMS: atom_id res chain seq x y z
N MET A 1 -19.51 10.18 56.17
CA MET A 1 -19.31 8.97 55.34
C MET A 1 -19.85 9.09 53.92
N GLY A 2 -21.06 9.64 53.69
CA GLY A 2 -21.65 9.76 52.34
C GLY A 2 -20.89 10.66 51.34
N ILE A 3 -20.23 11.74 51.79
CA ILE A 3 -19.48 12.66 50.93
C ILE A 3 -18.27 11.97 50.28
N LEU A 4 -17.53 11.16 51.03
CA LEU A 4 -16.37 10.43 50.49
C LEU A 4 -16.78 9.42 49.42
N ILE A 5 -17.92 8.74 49.63
CA ILE A 5 -18.48 7.79 48.66
C ILE A 5 -18.89 8.52 47.39
N GLY A 6 -19.53 9.68 47.50
CA GLY A 6 -19.89 10.53 46.35
C GLY A 6 -18.67 11.01 45.56
N VAL A 7 -17.61 11.46 46.25
CA VAL A 7 -16.35 11.89 45.60
C VAL A 7 -15.70 10.73 44.84
N VAL A 8 -15.67 9.52 45.41
CA VAL A 8 -15.11 8.34 44.76
C VAL A 8 -15.88 7.96 43.49
N ILE A 9 -17.21 8.01 43.51
CA ILE A 9 -18.03 7.71 42.33
C ILE A 9 -17.79 8.74 41.22
N VAL A 10 -17.73 10.03 41.56
CA VAL A 10 -17.47 11.09 40.57
C VAL A 10 -16.08 10.94 39.95
N LEU A 11 -15.05 10.66 40.75
CA LEU A 11 -13.70 10.40 40.25
C LEU A 11 -13.63 9.14 39.38
N PHE A 12 -14.36 8.08 39.75
CA PHE A 12 -14.42 6.85 38.97
C PHE A 12 -15.09 7.08 37.61
N VAL A 13 -16.20 7.82 37.57
CA VAL A 13 -16.90 8.17 36.32
C VAL A 13 -16.07 9.10 35.44
N LEU A 14 -15.42 10.11 36.02
CA LEU A 14 -14.50 11.00 35.28
C LEU A 14 -13.28 10.25 34.74
N GLY A 15 -12.68 9.39 35.56
CA GLY A 15 -11.55 8.54 35.15
C GLY A 15 -11.93 7.58 34.02
N SER A 16 -13.13 6.99 34.11
CA SER A 16 -13.67 6.10 33.07
C SER A 16 -13.94 6.85 31.76
N MET A 17 -14.45 8.08 31.81
CA MET A 17 -14.64 8.92 30.62
C MET A 17 -13.33 9.34 29.96
N MET A 18 -12.28 9.65 30.73
CA MET A 18 -10.97 10.00 30.17
C MET A 18 -10.28 8.81 29.49
N ALA A 19 -10.46 7.59 29.99
CA ALA A 19 -9.98 6.38 29.33
C ALA A 19 -10.65 6.10 27.98
N LEU A 20 -11.86 6.63 27.76
CA LEU A 20 -12.63 6.45 26.53
C LEU A 20 -12.35 7.50 25.47
N LYS A 21 -11.49 8.51 25.73
CA LYS A 21 -11.24 9.56 24.73
C LYS A 21 -10.67 8.92 23.47
N PRO A 22 -11.41 8.94 22.35
CA PRO A 22 -10.93 8.32 21.14
C PRO A 22 -9.69 9.09 20.68
N ASN A 23 -8.62 8.36 20.41
CA ASN A 23 -7.40 8.93 19.89
C ASN A 23 -7.73 9.59 18.54
N GLY A 24 -7.56 10.91 18.45
CA GLY A 24 -7.95 11.68 17.26
C GLY A 24 -7.24 11.23 15.99
N ILE A 25 -6.07 10.59 16.13
CA ILE A 25 -5.34 9.97 15.01
C ILE A 25 -6.10 8.76 14.46
N ASP A 26 -6.61 7.89 15.34
CA ASP A 26 -7.32 6.67 14.93
C ASP A 26 -8.64 7.02 14.23
N GLN A 27 -9.36 8.05 14.69
CA GLN A 27 -10.54 8.56 14.00
C GLN A 27 -10.24 9.10 12.59
N ARG A 28 -9.11 9.79 12.44
CA ARG A 28 -8.69 10.34 11.13
C ARG A 28 -8.26 9.24 10.18
N LEU A 29 -7.53 8.25 10.70
CA LEU A 29 -7.10 7.08 9.96
C LEU A 29 -8.29 6.23 9.51
N ASP A 30 -9.26 6.03 10.41
CA ASP A 30 -10.49 5.32 10.08
C ASP A 30 -11.26 6.03 8.97
N LYS A 31 -11.41 7.36 9.06
CA LYS A 31 -12.05 8.14 7.99
C LYS A 31 -11.31 8.03 6.66
N LEU A 32 -9.98 8.14 6.66
CA LEU A 32 -9.16 7.96 5.46
C LEU A 32 -9.42 6.60 4.81
N ARG A 33 -9.42 5.52 5.60
CA ARG A 33 -9.64 4.15 5.13
C ARG A 33 -11.08 3.95 4.65
N MET A 34 -12.06 4.54 5.31
CA MET A 34 -13.47 4.50 4.88
C MET A 34 -13.68 5.24 3.55
N THR A 35 -13.08 6.43 3.39
CA THR A 35 -13.11 7.16 2.12
C THR A 35 -12.41 6.39 1.01
N ALA A 36 -11.27 5.76 1.29
CA ALA A 36 -10.56 4.91 0.32
C ALA A 36 -11.43 3.74 -0.16
N ARG A 37 -12.09 3.03 0.77
CA ARG A 37 -13.03 1.94 0.45
C ARG A 37 -14.17 2.41 -0.44
N ARG A 38 -14.72 3.60 -0.17
CA ARG A 38 -15.77 4.21 -1.01
C ARG A 38 -15.27 4.47 -2.44
N LEU A 39 -14.00 4.79 -2.62
CA LEU A 39 -13.36 4.99 -3.92
C LEU A 39 -12.89 3.68 -4.58
N GLN A 40 -13.22 2.51 -4.01
CA GLN A 40 -12.77 1.17 -4.43
C GLN A 40 -11.26 0.93 -4.26
N LEU A 41 -10.57 1.78 -3.50
CA LEU A 41 -9.24 1.48 -3.00
C LEU A 41 -9.41 0.61 -1.76
N ASN A 42 -8.81 -0.58 -1.74
CA ASN A 42 -8.91 -1.49 -0.60
C ASN A 42 -7.72 -1.26 0.35
N PRO A 43 -7.88 -0.52 1.47
CA PRO A 43 -6.81 -0.27 2.41
C PRO A 43 -6.58 -1.47 3.33
N LYS A 44 -5.32 -1.86 3.47
CA LYS A 44 -4.86 -2.89 4.39
C LYS A 44 -3.61 -2.39 5.10
N LEU A 45 -3.50 -2.65 6.40
CA LEU A 45 -2.27 -2.40 7.13
C LEU A 45 -1.39 -3.64 7.02
N VAL A 46 -0.17 -3.49 6.53
CA VAL A 46 0.79 -4.59 6.35
C VAL A 46 2.16 -4.22 6.89
N ALA A 47 2.97 -5.24 7.20
CA ALA A 47 4.38 -5.03 7.47
C ALA A 47 5.06 -4.44 6.23
N CYS A 48 6.00 -3.51 6.45
CA CYS A 48 6.80 -2.96 5.37
C CYS A 48 7.51 -4.10 4.63
N PRO A 49 7.32 -4.25 3.31
CA PRO A 49 8.00 -5.30 2.58
C PRO A 49 9.51 -5.03 2.53
N ASP A 50 10.28 -6.10 2.45
CA ASP A 50 11.76 -6.12 2.44
C ASP A 50 12.41 -5.24 1.38
N TRP A 51 11.75 -5.06 0.24
CA TRP A 51 12.23 -4.23 -0.86
C TRP A 51 11.92 -2.73 -0.70
N ILE A 52 11.15 -2.32 0.31
CA ILE A 52 10.81 -0.91 0.56
C ILE A 52 11.60 -0.40 1.78
N LYS A 53 12.08 0.85 1.69
CA LYS A 53 12.63 1.56 2.84
C LYS A 53 11.51 1.98 3.78
N GLY A 54 11.53 1.39 4.95
CA GLY A 54 10.53 1.55 5.99
C GLY A 54 10.79 2.74 6.90
N ARG A 55 10.34 2.59 8.15
CA ARG A 55 10.64 3.54 9.22
C ARG A 55 12.16 3.59 9.44
N ASP A 56 12.68 4.79 9.72
CA ASP A 56 14.11 5.03 9.98
C ASP A 56 15.05 4.72 8.82
N ASN A 57 14.54 4.72 7.58
CA ASN A 57 15.31 4.46 6.35
C ASN A 57 15.87 3.03 6.26
N GLU A 58 15.41 2.11 7.12
CA GLU A 58 15.77 0.70 7.12
C GLU A 58 14.79 -0.13 6.29
N TYR A 59 15.30 -1.08 5.53
CA TYR A 59 14.48 -1.97 4.70
C TYR A 59 13.59 -2.90 5.54
N GLY A 60 12.32 -3.03 5.15
CA GLY A 60 11.38 -3.99 5.77
C GLY A 60 10.96 -3.68 7.21
N ARG A 61 11.29 -2.50 7.75
CA ARG A 61 10.95 -2.12 9.13
C ARG A 61 9.69 -1.25 9.21
N GLY A 62 8.81 -1.60 10.13
CA GLY A 62 7.59 -0.83 10.44
C GLY A 62 6.33 -1.34 9.75
N MET A 63 5.23 -0.62 9.96
CA MET A 63 3.91 -0.90 9.41
C MET A 63 3.54 0.17 8.38
N MET A 64 2.95 -0.23 7.26
CA MET A 64 2.56 0.66 6.17
C MET A 64 1.13 0.39 5.69
N GLY A 65 0.50 1.44 5.17
CA GLY A 65 -0.75 1.35 4.45
C GLY A 65 -0.51 0.77 3.06
N GLN A 66 -1.20 -0.31 2.76
CA GLN A 66 -1.30 -0.91 1.43
C GLN A 66 -2.67 -0.58 0.86
N TYR A 67 -2.71 0.10 -0.28
CA TYR A 67 -3.97 0.47 -0.94
C TYR A 67 -3.99 -0.22 -2.30
N CYS A 68 -4.92 -1.16 -2.45
CA CYS A 68 -5.06 -1.95 -3.67
C CYS A 68 -6.19 -1.41 -4.54
N LEU A 69 -5.90 -1.17 -5.81
CA LEU A 69 -6.89 -0.92 -6.85
C LEU A 69 -6.93 -2.13 -7.78
N VAL A 70 -8.12 -2.72 -7.95
CA VAL A 70 -8.35 -3.83 -8.85
C VAL A 70 -8.92 -3.28 -10.15
N LEU A 71 -8.26 -3.57 -11.28
CA LEU A 71 -8.73 -3.23 -12.61
C LEU A 71 -9.47 -4.44 -13.20
N GLU A 72 -10.67 -4.25 -13.74
CA GLU A 72 -11.49 -5.38 -14.21
C GLU A 72 -10.98 -5.99 -15.52
N ASN A 73 -10.45 -5.17 -16.43
CA ASN A 73 -10.12 -5.58 -17.81
C ASN A 73 -8.62 -5.47 -18.12
N THR A 74 -7.75 -5.77 -17.17
CA THR A 74 -6.31 -5.57 -17.37
C THR A 74 -5.48 -6.66 -16.70
N GLN A 75 -4.47 -7.16 -17.42
CA GLN A 75 -3.37 -7.92 -16.84
C GLN A 75 -2.09 -7.08 -16.87
N LEU A 76 -1.67 -6.64 -15.69
CA LEU A 76 -0.43 -5.95 -15.44
C LEU A 76 0.71 -6.94 -15.16
N PRO A 77 1.92 -6.65 -15.66
CA PRO A 77 3.11 -7.44 -15.35
C PRO A 77 3.41 -7.37 -13.86
N HIS A 78 3.86 -8.48 -13.27
CA HIS A 78 4.25 -8.49 -11.87
C HIS A 78 5.57 -7.72 -11.69
N THR A 79 5.50 -6.51 -11.14
CA THR A 79 6.66 -5.62 -11.03
C THR A 79 6.61 -4.81 -9.75
N ARG A 80 7.79 -4.60 -9.15
CA ARG A 80 7.99 -3.77 -7.96
C ARG A 80 8.66 -2.46 -8.38
N TYR A 81 8.12 -1.34 -7.94
CA TYR A 81 8.66 -0.01 -8.14
C TYR A 81 8.87 0.68 -6.81
N GLN A 82 10.06 1.22 -6.58
CA GLN A 82 10.42 2.01 -5.42
C GLN A 82 10.41 3.49 -5.80
N VAL A 83 10.08 4.36 -4.83
CA VAL A 83 10.24 5.81 -5.01
C VAL A 83 11.66 6.18 -4.64
N ILE A 84 12.44 6.67 -5.62
CA ILE A 84 13.79 7.19 -5.43
C ILE A 84 13.84 8.58 -6.07
N ASP A 85 14.17 9.61 -5.28
CA ASP A 85 14.26 11.01 -5.72
C ASP A 85 12.96 11.53 -6.39
N GLY A 86 11.79 11.13 -5.88
CA GLY A 86 10.49 11.54 -6.45
C GLY A 86 10.11 10.87 -7.77
N GLN A 87 10.88 9.85 -8.19
CA GLN A 87 10.64 9.09 -9.41
C GLN A 87 10.42 7.62 -9.11
N TRP A 88 9.60 6.97 -9.94
CA TRP A 88 9.45 5.53 -9.93
C TRP A 88 10.70 4.87 -10.49
N ARG A 89 11.31 3.97 -9.71
CA ARG A 89 12.40 3.12 -10.16
C ARG A 89 12.04 1.65 -9.97
N PRO A 90 12.03 0.84 -11.03
CA PRO A 90 11.77 -0.58 -10.91
C PRO A 90 12.92 -1.24 -10.14
N ASP A 91 12.56 -2.20 -9.29
CA ASP A 91 13.54 -3.03 -8.61
C ASP A 91 14.11 -4.04 -9.61
N SER A 92 15.33 -3.77 -10.10
CA SER A 92 16.03 -4.63 -11.07
C SER A 92 16.43 -5.98 -10.49
N SER A 93 16.40 -6.14 -9.16
CA SER A 93 16.67 -7.42 -8.47
C SER A 93 15.43 -8.31 -8.37
N PHE A 94 14.25 -7.78 -8.71
CA PHE A 94 13.01 -8.53 -8.60
C PHE A 94 12.90 -9.60 -9.69
N VAL A 95 13.16 -10.85 -9.30
CA VAL A 95 12.84 -12.04 -10.10
C VAL A 95 11.49 -12.56 -9.65
N ASP A 96 10.50 -12.55 -10.55
CA ASP A 96 9.21 -13.17 -10.29
C ASP A 96 9.38 -14.71 -10.25
N THR A 97 9.50 -15.26 -9.04
CA THR A 97 9.53 -16.70 -8.79
C THR A 97 8.12 -17.33 -8.69
N THR A 98 7.04 -16.61 -9.02
CA THR A 98 5.70 -17.23 -9.01
C THR A 98 5.65 -18.35 -10.05
N LYS A 99 5.63 -19.59 -9.55
CA LYS A 99 5.34 -20.78 -10.35
C LYS A 99 3.93 -20.60 -10.89
N GLU A 100 3.79 -20.38 -12.20
CA GLU A 100 2.51 -20.65 -12.84
C GLU A 100 2.20 -22.12 -12.59
N ASP A 101 1.13 -22.38 -11.84
CA ASP A 101 0.64 -23.71 -11.53
C ASP A 101 0.07 -24.30 -12.82
N VAL A 102 0.96 -24.71 -13.72
CA VAL A 102 0.62 -25.54 -14.86
C VAL A 102 0.12 -26.84 -14.24
N LYS A 103 -1.20 -26.99 -14.23
CA LYS A 103 -1.91 -28.20 -13.82
C LYS A 103 -1.45 -29.35 -14.74
N LEU A 104 -0.34 -29.98 -14.40
CA LEU A 104 0.24 -31.09 -15.14
C LEU A 104 -0.58 -32.34 -14.81
N ASN A 105 -1.55 -32.64 -15.68
CA ASN A 105 -2.20 -33.93 -15.70
C ASN A 105 -1.23 -34.94 -16.33
N ILE A 106 -0.34 -35.52 -15.52
CA ILE A 106 0.57 -36.59 -15.97
C ILE A 106 0.24 -37.84 -15.15
N PRO A 107 -0.26 -38.93 -15.79
CA PRO A 107 -0.45 -40.19 -15.09
C PRO A 107 0.91 -40.76 -14.67
N SER A 108 0.94 -41.20 -13.41
CA SER A 108 2.08 -41.68 -12.65
C SER A 108 2.69 -42.97 -13.24
N ALA A 109 3.55 -42.85 -14.24
CA ALA A 109 4.51 -43.90 -14.57
C ALA A 109 5.62 -43.30 -15.45
N ILE A 110 6.87 -43.53 -15.04
CA ILE A 110 8.09 -43.32 -15.85
C ILE A 110 8.62 -41.88 -15.84
N ARG A 111 9.66 -41.64 -15.02
CA ARG A 111 11.00 -41.17 -15.43
C ARG A 111 11.71 -40.38 -14.33
N SER A 112 12.75 -41.00 -13.78
CA SER A 112 13.87 -40.35 -13.09
C SER A 112 14.71 -39.54 -14.08
N THR A 113 14.77 -38.21 -13.95
CA THR A 113 15.88 -37.33 -14.38
C THR A 113 15.64 -35.91 -13.90
N GLN A 114 16.64 -35.34 -13.20
CA GLN A 114 16.96 -33.92 -13.02
C GLN A 114 15.90 -32.92 -13.52
N GLY A 115 15.10 -32.39 -12.59
CA GLY A 115 14.22 -31.26 -12.86
C GLY A 115 15.02 -29.97 -12.99
N HIS A 116 15.44 -29.63 -14.21
CA HIS A 116 15.70 -28.23 -14.55
C HIS A 116 14.36 -27.51 -14.43
N THR A 117 14.14 -26.83 -13.29
CA THR A 117 13.04 -25.88 -13.17
C THR A 117 13.34 -24.73 -14.11
N ASN A 118 12.73 -24.74 -15.30
CA ASN A 118 12.64 -23.55 -16.14
C ASN A 118 11.74 -22.53 -15.41
N THR A 119 12.30 -21.87 -14.39
CA THR A 119 11.78 -20.58 -13.92
C THR A 119 11.93 -19.63 -15.10
N ALA A 120 10.85 -19.42 -15.84
CA ALA A 120 10.78 -18.36 -16.83
C ALA A 120 11.07 -17.05 -16.09
N LEU A 121 12.30 -16.54 -16.24
CA LEU A 121 12.72 -15.24 -15.72
C LEU A 121 11.84 -14.19 -16.39
N LYS A 122 10.71 -13.83 -15.76
CA LYS A 122 9.88 -12.71 -16.22
C LYS A 122 10.70 -11.45 -16.01
N LYS A 123 11.16 -10.87 -17.12
CA LYS A 123 11.94 -9.64 -17.17
C LYS A 123 11.18 -8.53 -16.43
N THR A 124 11.86 -7.84 -15.52
CA THR A 124 11.31 -6.68 -14.82
C THR A 124 10.77 -5.67 -15.82
N ASN A 125 9.51 -5.25 -15.66
CA ASN A 125 8.92 -4.29 -16.57
C ASN A 125 9.42 -2.87 -16.22
N PHE A 126 10.04 -2.17 -17.16
CA PHE A 126 10.58 -0.81 -16.97
C PHE A 126 9.60 0.26 -17.48
N SER A 127 8.29 0.01 -17.48
CA SER A 127 7.33 0.92 -18.11
C SER A 127 7.21 2.25 -17.38
N LEU A 128 7.29 2.23 -16.05
CA LEU A 128 7.28 3.44 -15.23
C LEU A 128 8.66 3.93 -14.80
N ASP A 129 9.75 3.39 -15.35
CA ASP A 129 11.09 3.86 -14.95
C ASP A 129 11.26 5.34 -15.30
N LYS A 130 11.66 6.14 -14.29
CA LYS A 130 11.84 7.61 -14.34
C LYS A 130 10.55 8.42 -14.49
N THR A 131 9.38 7.80 -14.37
CA THR A 131 8.11 8.56 -14.34
C THR A 131 8.01 9.32 -13.01
N PRO A 132 7.71 10.63 -13.03
CA PRO A 132 7.51 11.40 -11.80
C PRO A 132 6.27 10.92 -11.04
N LEU A 133 6.29 11.09 -9.72
CA LEU A 133 5.20 10.64 -8.86
C LEU A 133 3.91 11.47 -9.05
N ASP A 134 4.03 12.74 -9.43
CA ASP A 134 2.92 13.68 -9.75
C ASP A 134 1.71 13.56 -8.79
N LEU A 135 1.99 13.39 -7.50
CA LEU A 135 0.99 13.27 -6.45
C LEU A 135 0.84 14.63 -5.74
N PRO A 136 -0.29 14.87 -5.05
CA PRO A 136 -0.44 16.06 -4.22
C PRO A 136 0.68 16.14 -3.18
N VAL A 137 1.17 17.37 -2.91
CA VAL A 137 2.24 17.64 -1.93
C VAL A 137 1.99 17.04 -0.54
N SER A 138 0.71 16.85 -0.20
CA SER A 138 0.28 16.22 1.05
C SER A 138 0.52 14.71 1.10
N VAL A 139 0.56 14.03 -0.05
CA VAL A 139 0.62 12.56 -0.17
C VAL A 139 1.99 12.09 -0.67
N GLU A 140 2.57 12.83 -1.61
CA GLU A 140 3.86 12.53 -2.27
C GLU A 140 4.97 12.06 -1.31
N PRO A 141 5.28 12.74 -0.19
CA PRO A 141 6.40 12.34 0.68
C PRO A 141 6.16 11.03 1.45
N PHE A 142 4.91 10.58 1.55
CA PHE A 142 4.54 9.39 2.32
C PHE A 142 4.49 8.13 1.46
N VAL A 143 4.52 8.25 0.13
CA VAL A 143 4.53 7.10 -0.78
C VAL A 143 5.94 6.52 -0.88
N LYS A 144 6.03 5.19 -0.75
CA LYS A 144 7.31 4.48 -0.67
C LYS A 144 7.50 3.48 -1.81
N GLY A 145 6.42 2.88 -2.30
CA GLY A 145 6.51 1.90 -3.36
C GLY A 145 5.18 1.60 -4.03
N LEU A 146 5.28 0.93 -5.17
CA LEU A 146 4.17 0.47 -5.98
C LEU A 146 4.46 -0.95 -6.44
N LEU A 147 3.44 -1.80 -6.37
CA LEU A 147 3.49 -3.18 -6.80
C LEU A 147 2.34 -3.41 -7.78
N THR A 148 2.67 -3.92 -8.96
CA THR A 148 1.66 -4.44 -9.89
C THR A 148 1.66 -5.94 -9.84
N LYS A 149 0.47 -6.55 -9.88
CA LYS A 149 0.31 -8.00 -9.92
C LYS A 149 -1.01 -8.36 -10.59
N ALA A 150 -0.93 -9.11 -11.70
CA ALA A 150 -2.11 -9.57 -12.43
C ALA A 150 -3.06 -8.39 -12.70
N ASN A 151 -4.28 -8.40 -12.19
CA ASN A 151 -5.25 -7.34 -12.39
C ASN A 151 -5.27 -6.26 -11.30
N SER A 152 -4.22 -6.16 -10.50
CA SER A 152 -4.16 -5.24 -9.36
C SER A 152 -2.92 -4.36 -9.40
N ILE A 153 -3.11 -3.10 -9.02
CA ILE A 153 -2.06 -2.14 -8.74
C ILE A 153 -2.16 -1.74 -7.27
N ILE A 154 -1.05 -1.85 -6.56
CA ILE A 154 -0.97 -1.77 -5.11
C ILE A 154 0.04 -0.69 -4.76
N ILE A 155 -0.39 0.35 -4.06
CA ILE A 155 0.49 1.40 -3.56
C ILE A 155 0.79 1.18 -2.07
N TYR A 156 2.06 1.35 -1.71
CA TYR A 156 2.57 1.29 -0.34
C TYR A 156 2.97 2.70 0.11
N TRP A 157 2.36 3.15 1.20
CA TRP A 157 2.56 4.48 1.73
C TRP A 157 2.30 4.54 3.23
N GLU A 158 2.81 5.58 3.89
CA GLU A 158 2.68 5.80 5.33
C GLU A 158 1.38 6.55 5.66
N ASP A 159 0.24 5.85 5.58
CA ASP A 159 -1.10 6.39 5.87
C ASP A 159 -1.23 7.04 7.27
N ILE A 160 -0.55 6.48 8.27
CA ILE A 160 -0.49 7.03 9.64
C ILE A 160 0.28 8.35 9.70
N ALA A 161 1.37 8.48 8.94
CA ALA A 161 2.16 9.72 8.90
C ALA A 161 1.42 10.82 8.15
N TYR A 162 0.62 10.46 7.13
CA TYR A 162 -0.25 11.39 6.42
C TYR A 162 -1.31 12.03 7.33
N VAL A 163 -1.98 11.26 8.20
CA VAL A 163 -3.07 11.78 9.06
C VAL A 163 -2.59 12.50 10.33
N ARG A 164 -1.31 12.37 10.66
CA ARG A 164 -0.73 12.87 11.90
C ARG A 164 -0.26 14.33 11.72
N PRO A 165 -0.76 15.29 12.51
CA PRO A 165 -0.38 16.70 12.39
C PRO A 165 1.11 17.00 12.57
N SER A 166 1.82 16.19 13.38
CA SER A 166 3.24 16.42 13.62
C SER A 166 4.10 16.12 12.40
N THR A 167 3.65 15.21 11.54
CA THR A 167 4.35 14.82 10.29
C THR A 167 3.74 15.51 9.08
N ASN A 168 2.44 15.81 9.10
CA ASN A 168 1.75 16.57 8.06
C ASN A 168 0.93 17.72 8.69
N PRO A 169 1.55 18.90 8.89
CA PRO A 169 0.83 20.06 9.40
C PRO A 169 -0.20 20.62 8.41
N ALA A 170 -0.07 20.29 7.12
CA ALA A 170 -1.01 20.67 6.07
C ALA A 170 -2.21 19.73 5.97
N TYR A 171 -2.31 18.71 6.81
CA TYR A 171 -3.42 17.76 6.80
C TYR A 171 -4.77 18.47 7.00
N GLN A 172 -5.65 18.34 6.01
CA GLN A 172 -7.03 18.82 6.08
C GLN A 172 -8.00 17.68 5.79
N GLN A 173 -8.88 17.41 6.75
CA GLN A 173 -9.85 16.32 6.64
C GLN A 173 -10.81 16.48 5.46
N LYS A 174 -11.04 17.72 5.00
CA LYS A 174 -11.88 18.02 3.83
C LYS A 174 -11.20 17.68 2.51
N LEU A 175 -9.87 17.67 2.46
CA LEU A 175 -9.09 17.42 1.25
C LEU A 175 -8.79 15.92 1.02
N ILE A 176 -9.01 15.07 2.02
CA ILE A 176 -8.75 13.61 1.91
C ILE A 176 -9.41 12.99 0.68
N GLU A 177 -10.66 13.34 0.41
CA GLU A 177 -11.40 12.79 -0.72
C GLU A 177 -10.78 13.23 -2.06
N ALA A 178 -10.39 14.50 -2.17
CA ALA A 178 -9.73 15.03 -3.35
C ALA A 178 -8.35 14.37 -3.55
N ASP A 179 -7.55 14.27 -2.49
CA ASP A 179 -6.22 13.63 -2.52
C ASP A 179 -6.31 12.16 -2.94
N LEU A 180 -7.27 11.40 -2.38
CA LEU A 180 -7.48 9.99 -2.74
C LEU A 180 -8.03 9.81 -4.15
N LEU A 181 -8.83 10.77 -4.65
CA LEU A 181 -9.34 10.75 -6.01
C LEU A 181 -8.21 10.97 -7.03
N VAL A 182 -7.32 11.94 -6.78
CA VAL A 182 -6.12 12.15 -7.60
C VAL A 182 -5.21 10.92 -7.55
N LEU A 183 -4.98 10.36 -6.36
CA LEU A 183 -4.18 9.13 -6.21
C LEU A 183 -4.78 7.97 -7.01
N LYS A 184 -6.11 7.79 -6.98
CA LYS A 184 -6.80 6.77 -7.80
C LYS A 184 -6.58 7.02 -9.30
N GLN A 185 -6.81 8.24 -9.77
CA GLN A 185 -6.63 8.60 -11.19
C GLN A 185 -5.20 8.33 -11.65
N ASN A 186 -4.19 8.65 -10.83
CA ASN A 186 -2.80 8.39 -11.15
C ASN A 186 -2.50 6.89 -11.23
N LEU A 187 -3.05 6.07 -10.32
CA LEU A 187 -2.92 4.61 -10.38
C LEU A 187 -3.53 4.04 -11.67
N GLU A 188 -4.69 4.53 -12.09
CA GLU A 188 -5.32 4.13 -13.37
C GLU A 188 -4.47 4.55 -14.57
N ASN A 189 -3.97 5.79 -14.57
CA ASN A 189 -3.10 6.30 -15.63
C ASN A 189 -1.81 5.49 -15.75
N TRP A 190 -1.17 5.15 -14.63
CA TRP A 190 0.02 4.31 -14.62
C TRP A 190 -0.28 2.89 -15.11
N ALA A 191 -1.41 2.31 -14.70
CA ALA A 191 -1.83 1.00 -15.20
C ALA A 191 -2.05 1.00 -16.72
N LEU A 192 -2.63 2.08 -17.28
CA LEU A 192 -2.80 2.25 -18.72
C LEU A 192 -1.45 2.42 -19.45
N GLN A 193 -0.50 3.17 -18.87
CA GLN A 193 0.84 3.35 -19.45
C GLN A 193 1.59 2.02 -19.52
N MET A 194 1.53 1.19 -18.48
CA MET A 194 2.16 -0.13 -18.48
C MET A 194 1.57 -1.07 -19.54
N GLN A 195 0.26 -0.97 -19.81
CA GLN A 195 -0.38 -1.76 -20.85
C GLN A 195 0.12 -1.39 -22.24
N LYS A 196 0.12 -0.09 -22.57
CA LYS A 196 0.55 0.39 -23.90
C LYS A 196 1.95 -0.12 -24.25
N LYS A 197 2.89 -0.02 -23.29
CA LYS A 197 4.28 -0.43 -23.48
C LYS A 197 4.51 -1.95 -23.45
N THR A 198 3.52 -2.73 -23.04
CA THR A 198 3.56 -4.21 -23.10
C THR A 198 3.01 -4.73 -24.42
N ALA A 199 2.22 -3.93 -25.14
CA ALA A 199 1.63 -4.28 -26.43
C ALA A 199 2.51 -3.89 -27.65
N GLU A 200 3.51 -3.02 -27.44
CA GLU A 200 4.55 -2.67 -28.43
C GLU A 200 5.73 -3.66 -28.38
#